data_AF-A0A5J4IZL4-F1
#
_entry.id   AF-A0A5J4IZL4-F1
#
_cell.length_a   1.000
_cell.length_b   1.000
_cell.length_c   1.000
_cell.angle_alpha   90.00
_cell.angle_beta   90.00
_cell.angle_gamma   90.00
#
_symmetry.space_group_name_H-M   'P 1'
#
loop_
_entity.id
_entity.type
_entity.pdbx_description
1 polymer ?
#
loop_
_entity_poly.entity_id
_entity_poly.type
_entity_poly.pdbx_seq_one_letter_code
_entity_poly.pdbx_strand_id
1 'polypeptide(L)'
;MGPIKFTVIKKLKSNNRFNYTPRYYKGKEGAEDQKHPTKFDAYADTYNDNDYAGHWQNARISTRNRNNVDWNSTVLIIVAVLILLFLVFIDFDLSIFGI
;
A
#
# COMPACT_ATOMS: atom_id res chain seq x y z
N MET A 1 -0.69 6.02 12.78
CA MET A 1 -0.17 4.64 12.96
C MET A 1 -0.76 3.77 11.85
N GLY A 2 0.05 3.25 10.92
CA GLY A 2 -0.46 2.37 9.85
C GLY A 2 -0.88 0.99 10.39
N PRO A 3 -1.66 0.19 9.63
CA PRO A 3 -2.10 -1.12 10.08
C PRO A 3 -0.91 -2.05 10.32
N ILE A 4 -0.96 -2.81 11.43
CA ILE A 4 0.06 -3.76 11.83
C ILE A 4 0.05 -4.91 10.82
N LYS A 5 1.06 -4.97 9.94
CA LYS A 5 1.24 -6.09 9.01
C LYS A 5 1.88 -7.25 9.76
N PHE A 6 1.08 -8.23 10.17
CA PHE A 6 1.61 -9.51 10.63
C PHE A 6 2.30 -10.18 9.45
N THR A 7 3.61 -10.38 9.53
CA THR A 7 4.39 -11.08 8.51
C THR A 7 5.28 -12.09 9.22
N VAL A 8 5.25 -13.34 8.76
CA VAL A 8 5.98 -14.46 9.36
C VAL A 8 7.50 -14.21 9.35
N ILE A 9 7.99 -13.42 8.40
CA ILE A 9 9.39 -12.98 8.31
C ILE A 9 9.47 -11.49 8.64
N LYS A 10 10.09 -11.13 9.77
CA LYS A 10 10.35 -9.73 10.13
C LYS A 10 11.37 -9.14 9.17
N LYS A 11 10.92 -8.28 8.25
CA LYS A 11 11.82 -7.57 7.34
C LYS A 11 12.71 -6.61 8.13
N LEU A 12 14.01 -6.64 7.87
CA LEU A 12 14.96 -5.66 8.43
C LEU A 12 14.63 -4.25 7.92
N LYS A 13 14.85 -3.25 8.77
CA LYS A 13 14.67 -1.85 8.41
C LYS A 13 15.69 -1.46 7.33
N SER A 14 15.24 -0.75 6.29
CA SER A 14 16.14 -0.20 5.28
C SER A 14 16.96 0.97 5.83
N ASN A 15 18.12 1.22 5.21
CA ASN A 15 18.95 2.38 5.51
C ASN A 15 18.15 3.68 5.35
N ASN A 16 18.39 4.64 6.24
CA ASN A 16 17.81 5.98 6.14
C ASN A 16 18.49 6.72 4.99
N ARG A 17 17.69 7.39 4.16
CA ARG A 17 18.21 8.28 3.12
C ARG A 17 18.64 9.61 3.76
N PHE A 18 19.82 10.09 3.40
CA PHE A 18 20.25 11.43 3.79
C PHE A 18 19.47 12.49 2.99
N ASN A 19 18.94 13.48 3.70
CA ASN A 19 18.08 14.52 3.13
C ASN A 19 18.80 15.88 3.25
N TYR A 20 19.43 16.30 2.15
CA TYR A 20 20.27 17.49 2.09
C TYR A 20 19.47 18.72 1.63
N THR A 21 19.59 19.81 2.38
CA THR A 21 19.12 21.14 1.98
C THR A 21 20.30 21.94 1.43
N PRO A 22 20.30 22.33 0.13
CA PRO A 22 21.37 23.16 -0.41
C PRO A 22 21.40 24.56 0.21
N ARG A 23 22.58 25.17 0.22
CA ARG A 23 22.84 26.47 0.87
C ARG A 23 21.88 27.60 0.44
N TYR A 24 21.48 27.63 -0.83
CA TYR A 24 20.66 28.72 -1.39
C TYR A 24 19.16 28.39 -1.45
N TYR A 25 18.75 27.23 -0.94
CA TYR A 25 17.34 26.90 -0.85
C TYR A 25 16.80 27.38 0.49
N LYS A 26 15.60 27.96 0.45
CA LYS A 26 14.78 28.05 1.66
C LYS A 26 14.57 26.61 2.13
N GLY A 27 14.78 26.37 3.42
CA GLY A 27 14.78 25.02 3.96
C GLY A 27 13.44 24.30 3.82
N LYS A 28 13.19 23.32 4.67
CA LYS A 28 11.94 22.55 4.62
C LYS A 28 10.81 23.36 5.27
N GLU A 29 10.13 24.18 4.48
CA GLU A 29 9.07 25.08 4.95
C GLU A 29 7.80 24.34 5.46
N GLY A 30 7.70 23.02 5.25
CA GLY A 30 6.56 22.19 5.67
C GLY A 30 6.82 21.21 6.84
N ALA A 31 7.94 21.34 7.55
CA ALA A 31 8.23 20.48 8.71
C ALA A 31 7.41 20.90 9.93
N GLU A 32 6.17 20.42 10.01
CA GLU A 32 5.29 20.65 11.18
C GLU A 32 5.74 19.80 12.37
N ASP A 33 6.33 20.44 13.38
CA ASP A 33 6.75 19.80 14.65
C ASP A 33 5.59 19.07 15.37
N GLN A 34 4.33 19.44 15.10
CA GLN A 34 3.16 18.90 15.79
C GLN A 34 2.75 17.50 15.31
N LYS A 35 3.13 17.10 14.10
CA LYS A 35 2.71 15.83 13.50
C LYS A 35 3.67 14.68 13.82
N HIS A 36 4.87 15.00 14.33
CA HIS A 36 5.94 14.05 14.56
C HIS A 36 6.34 14.03 16.05
N PRO A 37 6.84 12.88 16.56
CA PRO A 37 7.24 12.76 17.96
C PRO A 37 8.51 13.57 18.27
N THR A 38 9.38 13.79 17.29
CA THR A 38 10.60 14.59 17.44
C THR A 38 10.83 15.50 16.24
N LYS A 39 11.58 16.58 16.44
CA LYS A 39 12.01 17.50 15.38
C LYS A 39 12.91 16.81 14.34
N PHE A 40 13.73 15.87 14.80
CA PHE A 40 14.61 15.09 13.91
C PHE A 40 13.80 14.21 12.97
N ASP A 41 12.71 13.61 13.45
CA ASP A 41 11.81 12.81 12.61
C ASP A 41 11.05 13.69 11.61
N ALA A 42 10.54 14.84 12.04
CA ALA A 42 9.90 15.82 11.15
C ALA A 42 10.84 16.25 10.03
N TYR A 43 12.12 16.54 10.36
CA TYR A 43 13.12 16.95 9.39
C TYR A 43 13.56 15.81 8.47
N ALA A 44 13.56 14.56 8.95
CA ALA A 44 13.91 13.40 8.11
C ALA A 44 12.84 13.10 7.06
N ASP A 45 11.56 13.17 7.45
CA ASP A 45 10.41 12.82 6.61
C ASP A 45 10.01 13.93 5.62
N THR A 46 10.33 15.19 5.91
CA THR A 46 10.03 16.31 5.01
C THR A 46 11.10 16.51 3.95
N TYR A 47 10.69 16.55 2.70
CA TYR A 47 11.58 16.81 1.56
C TYR A 47 11.66 18.30 1.24
N ASN A 48 12.79 18.74 0.70
CA ASN A 48 12.91 20.07 0.12
C ASN A 48 12.23 20.08 -1.27
N ASP A 49 11.86 21.25 -1.77
CA ASP A 49 11.16 21.39 -3.07
C ASP A 49 11.96 20.82 -4.23
N ASN A 50 13.29 20.89 -4.15
CA ASN A 50 14.19 20.36 -5.17
C ASN A 50 14.45 18.84 -5.10
N ASP A 51 13.92 18.14 -4.09
CA ASP A 51 14.15 16.71 -3.93
C ASP A 51 13.14 15.87 -4.72
N TYR A 52 13.27 15.92 -6.05
CA TYR A 52 12.36 15.22 -6.97
C TYR A 52 12.33 13.70 -6.76
N ALA A 53 13.45 13.10 -6.32
CA ALA A 53 13.50 11.66 -6.07
C ALA A 53 12.58 11.26 -4.90
N GLY A 54 12.60 12.03 -3.80
CA GLY A 54 11.71 11.84 -2.66
C GLY A 54 10.25 12.09 -3.05
N HIS A 55 9.98 13.16 -3.79
CA HIS A 55 8.63 13.49 -4.29
C HIS A 55 8.07 12.39 -5.19
N TRP A 56 8.86 11.87 -6.13
CA TRP A 56 8.44 10.75 -6.98
C TRP A 56 8.23 9.46 -6.19
N GLN A 57 9.06 9.19 -5.19
CA GLN A 57 8.85 8.04 -4.31
C GLN A 57 7.53 8.16 -3.55
N ASN A 58 7.24 9.32 -2.95
CA ASN A 58 5.98 9.57 -2.25
C ASN A 58 4.78 9.49 -3.20
N ALA A 59 4.87 10.10 -4.39
CA ALA A 59 3.84 10.00 -5.41
C ALA A 59 3.58 8.53 -5.77
N ARG A 60 4.63 7.73 -6.07
CA ARG A 60 4.50 6.29 -6.33
C ARG A 60 3.90 5.50 -5.17
N ILE A 61 4.19 5.87 -3.92
CA ILE A 61 3.61 5.20 -2.75
C ILE A 61 2.13 5.57 -2.63
N SER A 62 1.78 6.84 -2.82
CA SER A 62 0.40 7.34 -2.75
C SER A 62 -0.48 6.76 -3.86
N THR A 63 0.06 6.55 -5.06
CA THR A 63 -0.66 5.96 -6.19
C THR A 63 -0.79 4.45 -6.10
N ARG A 64 -0.01 3.79 -5.23
CA ARG A 64 -0.20 2.35 -4.97
C ARG A 64 -1.49 2.16 -4.17
N ASN A 65 -2.59 1.96 -4.89
CA ASN A 65 -3.86 1.45 -4.36
C ASN A 65 -3.68 0.01 -3.84
N ARG A 66 -3.03 -0.13 -2.68
CA ARG A 66 -3.00 -1.39 -1.91
C ARG A 66 -4.34 -1.69 -1.23
N ASN A 67 -5.30 -0.77 -1.33
CA ASN A 67 -6.64 -0.92 -0.79
C ASN A 67 -7.60 -1.61 -1.77
N ASN A 68 -7.21 -1.86 -3.02
CA ASN A 68 -7.99 -2.68 -3.96
C ASN A 68 -7.65 -4.18 -3.87
N VAL A 69 -7.23 -4.64 -2.68
CA VAL A 69 -7.08 -6.09 -2.40
C VAL A 69 -8.42 -6.64 -1.86
N ASP A 70 -9.51 -5.95 -2.10
CA ASP A 70 -10.83 -6.47 -1.81
C ASP A 70 -11.32 -7.32 -2.99
N TRP A 71 -11.96 -8.44 -2.67
CA TRP A 71 -12.57 -9.30 -3.68
C TRP A 71 -13.71 -8.54 -4.35
N ASN A 72 -13.57 -8.25 -5.64
CA ASN A 72 -14.65 -7.67 -6.42
C ASN A 72 -15.82 -8.66 -6.48
N SER A 73 -17.02 -8.24 -6.07
CA SER A 73 -18.24 -9.04 -6.14
C SER A 73 -18.48 -9.56 -7.56
N THR A 74 -18.12 -8.78 -8.57
CA THR A 74 -18.19 -9.19 -9.99
C THR A 74 -17.34 -10.42 -10.27
N VAL A 75 -16.11 -10.49 -9.73
CA VAL A 75 -15.21 -11.63 -9.94
C VAL A 75 -15.77 -12.88 -9.25
N LEU A 76 -16.32 -12.74 -8.05
CA LEU A 76 -16.97 -13.85 -7.35
C LEU A 76 -18.19 -14.38 -8.12
N ILE A 77 -19.01 -13.49 -8.67
CA ILE A 77 -20.16 -13.87 -9.51
C ILE A 77 -19.69 -14.60 -10.77
N ILE A 78 -18.67 -14.09 -11.46
CA ILE A 78 -18.11 -14.75 -12.65
C ILE A 78 -17.60 -16.15 -12.30
N VAL A 79 -16.85 -16.30 -11.21
CA VAL A 79 -16.34 -17.61 -10.76
C VAL A 79 -17.49 -18.56 -10.45
N ALA A 80 -18.52 -18.11 -9.73
CA ALA A 80 -19.70 -18.93 -9.42
C ALA A 80 -20.44 -19.40 -10.68
N VAL A 81 -20.64 -18.52 -11.66
CA VAL A 81 -21.27 -18.85 -12.95
C VAL A 81 -20.44 -19.87 -13.72
N LEU A 82 -19.12 -19.69 -13.79
CA LEU A 82 -18.23 -20.63 -14.49
C LEU A 82 -18.24 -22.03 -13.84
N ILE A 83 -18.26 -22.10 -12.50
CA ILE A 83 -18.40 -23.38 -11.78
C ILE A 83 -19.75 -24.02 -12.10
N LEU A 84 -20.85 -23.25 -12.09
CA LEU A 84 -22.18 -23.77 -12.40
C LEU A 84 -22.25 -24.33 -13.83
N LEU A 85 -21.74 -23.58 -14.81
CA LEU A 85 -21.69 -24.04 -16.20
C LEU A 85 -20.86 -25.33 -16.33
N PHE A 86 -19.70 -25.39 -15.68
CA PHE A 86 -18.87 -26.59 -15.66
C PHE A 86 -19.61 -27.81 -15.09
N LEU A 87 -20.33 -27.63 -13.98
CA LEU A 87 -21.12 -28.69 -13.35
C LEU A 87 -22.26 -29.18 -14.27
N VAL A 88 -22.91 -28.29 -15.01
CA VAL A 88 -23.93 -28.65 -16.01
C VAL A 88 -23.33 -29.44 -17.17
N PHE A 89 -22.13 -29.09 -17.66
CA PHE A 89 -21.51 -29.80 -18.79
C PHE A 89 -21.15 -31.25 -18.49
N ILE A 90 -20.80 -31.56 -17.24
CA ILE A 90 -20.44 -32.93 -16.82
C ILE A 90 -21.62 -33.71 -16.24
N ASP A 91 -22.82 -33.12 -16.27
CA ASP A 91 -24.04 -33.68 -15.66
C ASP A 91 -23.84 -34.05 -14.18
N PHE A 92 -23.20 -33.15 -13.43
CA PHE A 92 -22.84 -33.41 -12.03
C PHE A 92 -24.08 -33.43 -11.13
N ASP A 93 -24.28 -34.55 -10.43
CA ASP A 93 -25.38 -34.71 -9.49
C ASP A 93 -25.14 -33.92 -8.18
N LEU A 94 -25.82 -32.79 -8.04
CA LEU A 94 -25.78 -31.94 -6.84
C LEU A 94 -26.56 -32.53 -5.65
N SER A 95 -27.42 -33.52 -5.88
CA SER A 95 -28.22 -34.13 -4.82
C SER A 95 -27.40 -34.95 -3.83
N ILE A 96 -26.17 -35.33 -4.21
CA ILE A 96 -25.21 -36.02 -3.33
C ILE A 96 -24.81 -35.19 -2.09
N PHE A 97 -25.03 -33.87 -2.14
CA PHE A 97 -24.80 -32.95 -1.02
C PHE A 97 -26.06 -32.60 -0.24
N GLY A 98 -27.22 -33.19 -0.58
CA GLY A 98 -28.42 -33.13 0.24
C GLY A 98 -28.21 -33.88 1.56
N ILE A 99 -28.72 -33.33 2.66
CA ILE A 99 -28.70 -33.98 3.97
C ILE A 99 -29.80 -35.04 4.08
#